data_AF-A0A7X0IIQ9-F1
#
_entry.id   AF-A0A7X0IIQ9-F1
#
_cell.length_a   1.000
_cell.length_b   1.000
_cell.length_c   1.000
_cell.angle_alpha   90.00
_cell.angle_beta   90.00
_cell.angle_gamma   90.00
#
_symmetry.space_group_name_H-M   'P 1'
#
loop_
_entity.id
_entity.type
_entity.pdbx_description
1 polymer ?
#
loop_
_entity_poly.entity_id
_entity_poly.type
_entity_poly.pdbx_seq_one_letter_code
_entity_poly.pdbx_strand_id
1 'polypeptide(L)'
;MRHLERLTRLLQAADTGIELVELIERTHAEQVGQHAGGRALDGLQVSPSEYPIFKHRGQDGTFALRSQDQSLGTHALYEMGLAVFSSLDQGRTLLVDELDTSLHPYLSARLIRLFAESSTNPRRAQLIFTSHDAALLGRIQGEEVLHRDHIWFTEKNEHGVTELFPLSDFEPPVGEDRERRYLAGRYGAVPVMVEVLQDRAATS
;
A
#
# COMPACT_ATOMS: atom_id res chain seq x y z
N MET A 1 -14.20 0.53 -18.02
CA MET A 1 -13.10 1.17 -18.79
C MET A 1 -12.30 2.21 -17.99
N ARG A 2 -12.91 3.23 -17.36
CA ARG A 2 -12.18 4.30 -16.60
C ARG A 2 -11.28 3.82 -15.44
N HIS A 3 -11.57 2.67 -14.84
CA HIS A 3 -10.72 2.08 -13.77
C HIS A 3 -9.39 1.54 -14.31
N LEU A 4 -9.43 0.82 -15.43
CA LEU A 4 -8.24 0.19 -16.01
C LEU A 4 -7.24 1.24 -16.50
N GLU A 5 -7.71 2.34 -17.08
CA GLU A 5 -6.83 3.46 -17.47
C GLU A 5 -6.09 4.08 -16.29
N ARG A 6 -6.78 4.32 -15.16
CA ARG A 6 -6.14 4.85 -13.94
C ARG A 6 -5.14 3.88 -13.36
N LEU A 7 -5.46 2.59 -13.40
CA LEU A 7 -4.58 1.52 -12.95
C LEU A 7 -3.34 1.41 -13.81
N THR A 8 -3.48 1.44 -15.13
CA THR A 8 -2.33 1.48 -16.05
C THR A 8 -1.45 2.70 -15.79
N ARG A 9 -2.04 3.88 -15.58
CA ARG A 9 -1.28 5.10 -15.25
C ARG A 9 -0.54 4.99 -13.91
N LEU A 10 -1.15 4.37 -12.90
CA LEU A 10 -0.51 4.10 -11.62
C LEU A 10 0.72 3.20 -11.79
N LEU A 11 0.59 2.12 -12.55
CA LEU A 11 1.68 1.18 -12.82
C LEU A 11 2.81 1.83 -13.65
N GLN A 12 2.46 2.66 -14.63
CA GLN A 12 3.43 3.44 -15.40
C GLN A 12 4.20 4.42 -14.51
N ALA A 13 3.51 5.12 -13.60
CA ALA A 13 4.14 6.07 -12.69
C ALA A 13 5.07 5.40 -11.65
N ALA A 14 4.91 4.09 -11.44
CA ALA A 14 5.72 3.28 -10.54
C ALA A 14 6.97 2.66 -11.18
N ASP A 15 7.33 3.08 -12.39
CA ASP A 15 8.50 2.61 -13.14
C ASP A 15 8.55 1.08 -13.32
N THR A 16 7.38 0.47 -13.49
CA THR A 16 7.25 -1.00 -13.66
C THR A 16 7.63 -1.49 -15.06
N GLY A 17 7.87 -0.57 -16.01
CA GLY A 17 8.04 -0.89 -17.43
C GLY A 17 6.73 -1.21 -18.17
N ILE A 18 5.58 -1.24 -17.47
CA ILE A 18 4.27 -1.52 -18.06
C ILE A 18 3.78 -0.32 -18.87
N GLU A 19 3.42 -0.54 -20.13
CA GLU A 19 2.78 0.45 -21.00
C GLU A 19 1.26 0.31 -21.03
N LEU A 20 0.74 -0.91 -20.92
CA LEU A 20 -0.69 -1.16 -20.97
C LEU A 20 -1.08 -2.38 -20.15
N VAL A 21 -2.25 -2.32 -19.52
CA VAL A 21 -2.91 -3.51 -18.96
C VAL A 21 -4.17 -3.77 -19.75
N GLU A 22 -4.33 -5.00 -20.23
CA GLU A 22 -5.52 -5.46 -20.95
C GLU A 22 -6.20 -6.55 -20.14
N LEU A 23 -7.53 -6.55 -20.11
CA LEU A 23 -8.31 -7.67 -19.59
C LEU A 23 -8.66 -8.57 -20.77
N ILE A 24 -8.33 -9.86 -20.65
CA ILE A 24 -8.62 -10.87 -21.67
C ILE A 24 -9.67 -11.82 -21.12
N GLU A 25 -10.69 -12.10 -21.94
CA GLU A 25 -11.67 -13.14 -21.62
C GLU A 25 -11.02 -14.53 -21.65
N ARG A 26 -11.22 -15.28 -20.56
CA ARG A 26 -10.91 -16.71 -20.45
C ARG A 26 -11.78 -17.48 -21.40
N THR A 27 -11.16 -18.40 -22.15
CA THR A 27 -11.90 -19.37 -22.94
C THR A 27 -12.59 -20.40 -22.05
N HIS A 28 -13.67 -21.02 -22.56
CA HIS A 28 -14.44 -22.04 -21.83
C HIS A 28 -13.58 -23.24 -21.38
N ALA A 29 -12.48 -23.55 -22.07
CA ALA A 29 -11.53 -24.59 -21.69
C ALA A 29 -10.65 -24.18 -20.49
N GLU A 30 -10.28 -22.90 -20.39
CA GLU A 30 -9.47 -22.38 -19.28
C GLU A 30 -10.28 -22.23 -17.98
N GLN A 31 -11.60 -22.03 -18.10
CA GLN A 31 -12.51 -21.94 -16.95
C GLN A 31 -12.67 -23.28 -16.21
N VAL A 32 -12.62 -24.41 -16.93
CA VAL A 32 -12.79 -25.76 -16.36
C VAL A 32 -11.55 -26.22 -15.56
N GLY A 33 -10.37 -25.66 -15.84
CA GLY A 33 -9.10 -26.05 -15.21
C GLY A 33 -8.78 -25.37 -13.87
N GLN A 34 -9.49 -24.31 -13.49
CA GLN A 34 -9.19 -23.52 -12.28
C GLN A 34 -10.40 -23.45 -11.33
N HIS A 35 -10.71 -24.56 -10.65
CA HIS A 35 -11.56 -24.57 -9.46
C HIS A 35 -10.69 -24.58 -8.19
N ALA A 36 -10.01 -23.47 -7.89
CA ALA A 36 -9.47 -23.22 -6.56
C ALA A 36 -9.11 -21.74 -6.37
N GLY A 37 -9.80 -21.07 -5.43
CA GLY A 37 -9.22 -19.93 -4.71
C GLY A 37 -9.40 -18.53 -5.32
N GLY A 38 -10.61 -18.12 -5.68
CA GLY A 38 -10.91 -16.70 -5.85
C GLY A 38 -11.01 -16.02 -4.48
N ARG A 39 -10.02 -15.22 -4.08
CA ARG A 39 -10.22 -14.23 -3.00
C ARG A 39 -11.04 -13.08 -3.57
N ALA A 40 -12.30 -12.99 -3.14
CA ALA A 40 -13.11 -11.81 -3.39
C ALA A 40 -12.51 -10.64 -2.61
N LEU A 41 -11.81 -9.74 -3.30
CA LEU A 41 -11.61 -8.38 -2.81
C LEU A 41 -12.96 -7.68 -2.96
N ASP A 42 -13.58 -7.39 -1.82
CA ASP A 42 -14.95 -6.89 -1.74
C ASP A 42 -15.10 -5.61 -2.56
N GLY A 43 -15.91 -5.67 -3.63
CA GLY A 43 -16.19 -4.54 -4.51
C GLY A 43 -15.44 -4.48 -5.84
N LEU A 44 -14.66 -5.50 -6.21
CA LEU A 44 -14.09 -5.62 -7.56
C LEU A 44 -14.71 -6.81 -8.30
N GLN A 45 -15.72 -6.55 -9.14
CA GLN A 45 -16.16 -7.52 -10.14
C GLN A 45 -15.15 -7.52 -11.29
N VAL A 46 -13.97 -8.13 -11.09
CA VAL A 46 -13.34 -8.79 -12.25
C VAL A 46 -14.21 -10.00 -12.48
N SER A 47 -14.87 -10.04 -13.64
CA SER A 47 -15.66 -11.22 -13.97
C SER A 47 -14.76 -12.45 -13.85
N PRO A 48 -15.21 -13.58 -13.26
CA PRO A 48 -14.44 -14.83 -13.24
C PRO A 48 -13.99 -15.28 -14.64
N SER A 49 -14.56 -14.68 -15.68
CA SER A 49 -14.22 -14.87 -17.07
C SER A 49 -13.09 -13.98 -17.59
N GLU A 50 -12.41 -13.14 -16.81
CA GLU A 50 -11.31 -12.28 -17.33
C GLU A 50 -10.01 -12.44 -16.53
N TYR A 51 -8.88 -12.14 -17.16
CA TYR A 51 -7.57 -12.04 -16.50
C TYR A 51 -6.70 -10.93 -17.10
N PRO A 52 -5.83 -10.29 -16.30
CA PRO A 52 -4.96 -9.23 -16.79
C PRO A 52 -3.75 -9.78 -17.57
N ILE A 53 -3.43 -9.13 -18.68
CA ILE A 53 -2.16 -9.20 -19.38
C ILE A 53 -1.47 -7.85 -19.31
N PHE A 54 -0.17 -7.87 -18.99
CA PHE A 54 0.66 -6.68 -18.83
C PHE A 54 1.57 -6.55 -20.05
N LYS A 55 1.40 -5.48 -20.83
CA LYS A 55 2.29 -5.15 -21.95
C LYS A 55 3.43 -4.29 -21.44
N HIS A 56 4.65 -4.82 -21.51
CA HIS A 56 5.88 -4.18 -21.07
C HIS A 56 6.64 -3.59 -22.24
N ARG A 57 7.34 -2.49 -22.00
CA ARG A 57 8.29 -1.91 -22.95
C ARG A 57 9.49 -2.85 -23.14
N GLY A 58 9.80 -3.16 -24.39
CA GLY A 58 11.01 -3.85 -24.82
C GLY A 58 11.80 -3.01 -25.84
N GLN A 59 12.94 -3.55 -26.27
CA GLN A 59 13.84 -2.87 -27.22
C GLN A 59 13.17 -2.64 -28.59
N ASP A 60 12.39 -3.61 -29.09
CA ASP A 60 11.80 -3.60 -30.43
C ASP A 60 10.26 -3.48 -30.42
N GLY A 61 9.68 -2.98 -29.34
CA GLY A 61 8.23 -2.85 -29.17
C GLY A 61 7.76 -3.27 -27.79
N THR A 62 6.56 -3.85 -27.69
CA THR A 62 6.04 -4.36 -26.42
C THR A 62 6.02 -5.88 -26.39
N PHE A 63 6.21 -6.46 -25.21
CA PHE A 63 6.02 -7.88 -24.96
C PHE A 63 5.01 -8.08 -23.82
N ALA A 64 4.27 -9.19 -23.87
CA ALA A 64 3.22 -9.50 -22.92
C ALA A 64 3.73 -10.44 -21.83
N LEU A 65 3.45 -10.10 -20.58
CA LEU A 65 3.67 -10.96 -19.43
C LEU A 65 2.34 -11.27 -18.76
N ARG A 66 2.20 -12.50 -18.27
CA ARG A 66 1.06 -12.89 -17.44
C ARG A 66 1.24 -12.37 -16.03
N SER A 67 0.16 -12.40 -15.26
CA SER A 67 0.20 -12.10 -13.83
C SER A 67 1.35 -12.87 -13.16
N GLN A 68 1.38 -14.19 -13.18
CA GLN A 68 2.45 -15.00 -12.56
C GLN A 68 3.91 -14.63 -12.89
N ASP A 69 4.16 -13.91 -13.98
CA ASP A 69 5.50 -13.48 -14.42
C ASP A 69 5.87 -12.06 -13.94
N GLN A 70 4.95 -11.33 -13.28
CA GLN A 70 5.27 -10.03 -12.68
C GLN A 70 6.01 -10.17 -11.35
N SER A 71 6.77 -9.12 -11.00
CA SER A 71 7.33 -8.98 -9.66
C SER A 71 6.24 -8.88 -8.60
N LEU A 72 6.59 -9.23 -7.35
CA LEU A 72 5.67 -9.11 -6.22
C LEU A 72 5.18 -7.68 -6.00
N GLY A 73 6.05 -6.68 -6.15
CA GLY A 73 5.69 -5.27 -5.99
C GLY A 73 4.70 -4.78 -7.05
N THR A 74 4.87 -5.21 -8.31
CA THR A 74 3.91 -4.89 -9.38
C THR A 74 2.54 -5.52 -9.12
N HIS A 75 2.51 -6.76 -8.62
CA HIS A 75 1.27 -7.41 -8.19
C HIS A 75 0.59 -6.68 -7.06
N ALA A 76 1.34 -6.39 -5.99
CA ALA A 76 0.82 -5.68 -4.83
C ALA A 76 0.23 -4.32 -5.26
N LEU A 77 0.92 -3.58 -6.12
CA LEU A 77 0.44 -2.30 -6.63
C LEU A 77 -0.81 -2.43 -7.52
N TYR A 78 -0.88 -3.47 -8.37
CA TYR A 78 -2.05 -3.74 -9.20
C TYR A 78 -3.29 -4.02 -8.35
N GLU A 79 -3.19 -4.97 -7.42
CA GLU A 79 -4.30 -5.35 -6.51
C GLU A 79 -4.71 -4.18 -5.62
N MET A 80 -3.73 -3.46 -5.04
CA MET A 80 -4.01 -2.27 -4.22
C MET A 80 -4.67 -1.17 -5.04
N GLY A 81 -4.18 -0.89 -6.25
CA GLY A 81 -4.76 0.11 -7.15
C GLY A 81 -6.21 -0.20 -7.50
N LEU A 82 -6.55 -1.47 -7.72
CA LEU A 82 -7.92 -1.90 -7.96
C LEU A 82 -8.83 -1.58 -6.76
N ALA A 83 -8.42 -1.95 -5.54
CA ALA A 83 -9.17 -1.67 -4.31
C ALA A 83 -9.33 -0.16 -4.06
N VAL A 84 -8.25 0.60 -4.25
CA VAL A 84 -8.22 2.07 -4.09
C VAL A 84 -9.17 2.75 -5.06
N PHE A 85 -9.06 2.49 -6.37
CA PHE A 85 -9.93 3.16 -7.34
C PHE A 85 -11.38 2.73 -7.24
N SER A 86 -11.66 1.49 -6.85
CA SER A 86 -13.03 1.05 -6.57
C SER A 86 -13.62 1.81 -5.37
N SER A 87 -12.84 1.98 -4.31
CA SER A 87 -13.26 2.68 -3.09
C SER A 87 -13.50 4.16 -3.33
N LEU A 88 -12.59 4.84 -4.03
CA LEU A 88 -12.71 6.25 -4.42
C LEU A 88 -13.96 6.51 -5.26
N ASP A 89 -14.25 5.64 -6.22
CA ASP A 89 -15.41 5.80 -7.11
C ASP A 89 -16.75 5.54 -6.45
N GLN A 90 -16.75 4.81 -5.34
CA GLN A 90 -17.94 4.44 -4.60
C GLN A 90 -18.10 5.23 -3.29
N GLY A 91 -17.09 6.03 -2.90
CA GLY A 91 -17.09 6.75 -1.62
C GLY A 91 -17.02 5.82 -0.41
N ARG A 92 -16.38 4.66 -0.55
CA ARG A 92 -16.32 3.63 0.51
C ARG A 92 -15.12 3.82 1.43
N THR A 93 -15.20 3.24 2.63
CA THR A 93 -14.04 3.06 3.49
C THR A 93 -13.26 1.83 3.05
N LEU A 94 -11.97 2.01 2.79
CA LEU A 94 -11.02 0.96 2.49
C LEU A 94 -10.16 0.72 3.74
N LEU A 95 -10.12 -0.53 4.21
CA LEU A 95 -9.27 -0.99 5.31
C LEU A 95 -8.12 -1.78 4.72
N VAL A 96 -6.88 -1.41 5.06
CA VAL A 96 -5.67 -2.09 4.56
C VAL A 96 -4.76 -2.41 5.72
N ASP A 97 -4.44 -3.69 5.90
CA ASP A 97 -3.36 -4.08 6.78
C ASP A 97 -2.04 -3.98 6.00
N GLU A 98 -1.03 -3.36 6.61
CA GLU A 98 0.31 -3.12 6.06
C GLU A 98 0.30 -2.55 4.63
N LEU A 99 -0.17 -1.30 4.49
CA LEU A 99 -0.29 -0.64 3.18
C LEU A 99 1.03 -0.60 2.39
N ASP A 100 2.14 -0.51 3.09
CA ASP A 100 3.51 -0.45 2.58
C ASP A 100 4.09 -1.82 2.20
N THR A 101 3.40 -2.93 2.47
CA THR A 101 3.92 -4.26 2.17
C THR A 101 4.20 -4.42 0.67
N SER A 102 5.48 -4.61 0.35
CA SER A 102 6.02 -4.70 -1.02
C SER A 102 5.87 -3.44 -1.88
N LEU A 103 5.56 -2.29 -1.29
CA LEU A 103 5.50 -0.99 -1.98
C LEU A 103 6.63 -0.07 -1.52
N HIS A 104 7.20 0.67 -2.47
CA HIS A 104 8.12 1.76 -2.13
C HIS A 104 7.37 2.89 -1.39
N PRO A 105 7.95 3.56 -0.39
CA PRO A 105 7.28 4.61 0.40
C PRO A 105 6.55 5.69 -0.44
N TYR A 106 7.14 6.04 -1.59
CA TYR A 106 6.55 7.01 -2.53
C TYR A 106 5.22 6.54 -3.12
N LEU A 107 5.08 5.23 -3.38
CA LEU A 107 3.85 4.65 -3.90
C LEU A 107 2.77 4.65 -2.83
N SER A 108 3.11 4.23 -1.61
CA SER A 108 2.21 4.27 -0.45
C SER A 108 1.72 5.70 -0.20
N ALA A 109 2.63 6.67 -0.16
CA ALA A 109 2.29 8.08 -0.03
C ALA A 109 1.41 8.59 -1.17
N ARG A 110 1.66 8.16 -2.42
CA ARG A 110 0.82 8.53 -3.55
C ARG A 110 -0.60 7.98 -3.40
N LEU A 111 -0.76 6.73 -2.97
CA LEU A 111 -2.07 6.13 -2.71
C LEU A 111 -2.82 6.89 -1.60
N ILE A 112 -2.14 7.23 -0.50
CA ILE A 112 -2.70 8.05 0.59
C ILE A 112 -3.21 9.40 0.06
N ARG A 113 -2.41 10.08 -0.78
CA ARG A 113 -2.80 11.38 -1.37
C ARG A 113 -4.05 11.30 -2.24
N LEU A 114 -4.29 10.17 -2.91
CA LEU A 114 -5.54 9.98 -3.68
C LEU A 114 -6.79 10.06 -2.80
N PHE A 115 -6.71 9.73 -1.51
CA PHE A 115 -7.82 9.88 -0.57
C PHE A 115 -7.89 11.29 0.03
N ALA A 116 -6.76 11.99 0.15
CA ALA A 116 -6.69 13.31 0.76
C ALA A 116 -7.15 14.44 -0.18
N GLU A 117 -6.98 14.30 -1.49
CA GLU A 117 -7.29 15.35 -2.46
C GLU A 117 -8.75 15.27 -2.95
N SER A 118 -9.49 16.39 -2.89
CA SER A 118 -10.89 16.44 -3.34
C SER A 118 -11.07 16.20 -4.84
N SER A 119 -10.04 16.49 -5.64
CA SER A 119 -10.03 16.28 -7.09
C SER A 119 -10.02 14.79 -7.46
N THR A 120 -9.35 13.95 -6.66
CA THR A 120 -9.24 12.50 -6.86
C THR A 120 -10.24 11.72 -6.01
N ASN A 121 -10.68 12.30 -4.88
CA ASN A 121 -11.69 11.74 -3.96
C ASN A 121 -12.96 12.61 -3.82
N PRO A 122 -13.72 12.88 -4.91
CA PRO A 122 -14.91 13.72 -4.86
C PRO A 122 -16.06 13.12 -4.04
N ARG A 123 -16.03 11.81 -3.79
CA ARG A 123 -17.05 11.08 -3.02
C ARG A 123 -16.68 10.85 -1.56
N ARG A 124 -15.55 11.40 -1.09
CA ARG A 124 -15.11 11.30 0.31
C ARG A 124 -14.97 9.87 0.82
N ALA A 125 -14.43 8.98 -0.02
CA ALA A 125 -13.94 7.68 0.41
C ALA A 125 -12.90 7.84 1.54
N GLN A 126 -12.77 6.83 2.39
CA GLN A 126 -11.83 6.86 3.52
C GLN A 126 -10.82 5.74 3.37
N LEU A 127 -9.59 5.99 3.84
CA LEU A 127 -8.54 4.99 3.94
C LEU A 127 -8.14 4.88 5.41
N ILE A 128 -8.23 3.67 5.96
CA ILE A 128 -7.69 3.34 7.27
C ILE A 128 -6.68 2.22 7.04
N PHE A 129 -5.46 2.42 7.53
CA PHE A 129 -4.39 1.46 7.30
C PHE A 129 -3.42 1.35 8.46
N THR A 130 -2.71 0.23 8.52
CA THR A 130 -1.53 0.02 9.37
C THR A 130 -0.27 0.07 8.50
N SER A 131 0.85 0.44 9.11
CA SER A 131 2.13 0.52 8.40
C SER A 131 3.31 0.44 9.38
N HIS A 132 4.45 -0.08 8.90
CA HIS A 132 5.72 -0.02 9.62
C HIS A 132 6.71 0.97 9.00
N ASP A 133 6.36 1.58 7.87
CA ASP A 133 7.19 2.55 7.15
C ASP A 133 7.16 3.94 7.82
N ALA A 134 8.23 4.25 8.54
CA ALA A 134 8.41 5.52 9.22
C ALA A 134 8.41 6.73 8.27
N ALA A 135 8.74 6.56 6.99
CA ALA A 135 8.77 7.66 6.02
C ALA A 135 7.38 8.30 5.82
N LEU A 136 6.29 7.55 6.09
CA LEU A 136 4.91 8.06 6.02
C LEU A 136 4.59 9.06 7.14
N LEU A 137 5.39 9.11 8.21
CA LEU A 137 5.25 10.13 9.27
C LEU A 137 5.84 11.48 8.85
N GLY A 138 6.75 11.47 7.88
CA GLY A 138 7.52 12.63 7.44
C GLY A 138 6.93 13.35 6.24
N ARG A 139 7.83 13.82 5.37
CA ARG A 139 7.52 14.53 4.14
C ARG A 139 8.09 13.79 2.95
N ILE A 140 7.28 13.54 1.94
CA ILE A 140 7.72 12.98 0.66
C ILE A 140 7.52 14.04 -0.42
N GLN A 141 8.56 14.31 -1.21
CA GLN A 141 8.53 15.37 -2.24
C GLN A 141 8.15 16.75 -1.68
N GLY A 142 8.57 17.05 -0.45
CA GLY A 142 8.33 18.35 0.18
C GLY A 142 6.94 18.55 0.75
N GLU A 143 6.06 17.54 0.76
CA GLU A 143 4.71 17.60 1.33
C GLU A 143 4.55 16.59 2.46
N GLU A 144 3.81 16.95 3.52
CA GLU A 144 3.45 15.99 4.57
C GLU A 144 2.60 14.86 3.97
N VAL A 145 2.94 13.62 4.28
CA VAL A 145 2.17 12.47 3.80
C VAL A 145 0.89 12.31 4.61
N LEU A 146 0.98 12.47 5.93
CA LEU A 146 -0.13 12.40 6.88
C LEU A 146 -0.20 13.66 7.73
N HIS A 147 -1.41 14.16 7.95
CA HIS A 147 -1.64 15.17 8.97
C HIS A 147 -1.45 14.54 10.36
N ARG A 148 -1.01 15.34 11.35
CA ARG A 148 -0.74 14.83 12.70
C ARG A 148 -1.94 14.13 13.34
N ASP A 149 -3.15 14.61 13.06
CA ASP A 149 -4.39 14.07 13.63
C ASP A 149 -4.81 12.74 13.00
N HIS A 150 -4.16 12.34 11.90
CA HIS A 150 -4.41 11.07 11.22
C HIS A 150 -3.45 9.97 11.70
N ILE A 151 -2.49 10.29 12.57
CA ILE A 151 -1.45 9.36 13.00
C ILE A 151 -1.79 8.83 14.39
N TRP A 152 -1.87 7.51 14.49
CA TRP A 152 -2.06 6.77 15.72
C TRP A 152 -1.00 5.69 15.83
N PHE A 153 -0.48 5.50 17.04
CA PHE A 153 0.54 4.51 17.34
C PHE A 153 -0.05 3.38 18.17
N THR A 154 0.51 2.19 17.98
CA THR A 154 0.20 1.02 18.80
C THR A 154 1.46 0.55 19.50
N GLU A 155 1.38 0.31 20.81
CA GLU A 155 2.47 -0.25 21.61
C GLU A 155 1.95 -1.36 22.52
N LYS A 156 2.79 -2.33 22.86
CA LYS A 156 2.45 -3.36 23.86
C LYS A 156 3.09 -2.99 25.18
N ASN A 157 2.28 -2.97 26.25
CA ASN A 157 2.81 -2.81 27.59
C ASN A 157 3.48 -4.11 28.09
N GLU A 158 4.03 -4.06 29.31
CA GLU A 158 4.76 -5.18 29.94
C GLU A 158 3.90 -6.45 30.12
N HIS A 159 2.57 -6.33 30.05
CA HIS A 159 1.62 -7.45 30.13
C HIS A 159 1.18 -7.96 28.76
N GLY A 160 1.74 -7.43 27.67
CA GLY A 160 1.43 -7.81 26.29
C GLY A 160 0.11 -7.23 25.76
N VAL A 161 -0.54 -6.33 26.51
CA VAL A 161 -1.76 -5.62 26.11
C VAL A 161 -1.39 -4.51 25.13
N THR A 162 -2.10 -4.43 24.02
CA THR A 162 -1.92 -3.36 23.02
C THR A 162 -2.66 -2.10 23.45
N GLU A 163 -1.92 -1.00 23.52
CA GLU A 163 -2.43 0.35 23.74
C GLU A 163 -2.36 1.13 22.42
N LEU A 164 -3.39 1.93 22.14
CA LEU A 164 -3.53 2.74 20.94
C LEU A 164 -3.66 4.19 21.36
N PHE A 165 -2.80 5.07 20.85
CA PHE A 165 -2.78 6.49 21.22
C PHE A 165 -2.40 7.38 20.03
N PRO A 166 -2.95 8.61 19.93
CA PRO A 166 -2.72 9.48 18.79
C PRO A 166 -1.41 10.29 18.93
N LEU A 167 -0.82 10.68 17.79
CA LEU A 167 0.30 11.63 17.78
C LEU A 167 -0.11 13.02 18.31
N SER A 168 -1.40 13.34 18.32
CA SER A 168 -1.93 14.59 18.87
C SER A 168 -1.66 14.76 20.37
N ASP A 169 -1.45 13.67 21.11
CA ASP A 169 -1.18 13.70 22.56
C ASP A 169 0.23 14.20 22.89
N PHE A 170 1.10 14.33 21.88
CA PHE A 170 2.44 14.89 22.02
C PHE A 170 2.44 16.37 21.63
N GLU A 171 3.24 17.18 22.32
CA GLU A 171 3.47 18.59 21.98
C GLU A 171 4.89 18.79 21.43
N PRO A 172 5.20 18.36 20.19
CA PRO A 172 6.50 18.59 19.62
C PRO A 172 6.67 20.08 19.24
N PRO A 173 7.89 20.64 19.38
CA PRO A 173 8.24 21.93 18.83
C PRO A 173 7.84 22.09 17.35
N VAL A 174 7.41 23.30 16.99
CA VAL A 174 7.05 23.64 15.60
C VAL A 174 8.24 23.42 14.68
N GLY A 175 8.02 22.69 13.58
CA GLY A 175 9.03 22.48 12.54
C GLY A 175 9.94 21.26 12.74
N GLU A 176 9.70 20.44 13.77
CA GLU A 176 10.44 19.20 13.93
C GLU A 176 9.97 18.07 13.03
N ASP A 177 10.93 17.23 12.63
CA ASP A 177 10.74 16.06 11.80
C ASP A 177 10.13 14.90 12.61
N ARG A 178 8.88 14.54 12.29
CA ARG A 178 8.11 13.50 12.97
C ARG A 178 8.73 12.12 12.78
N GLU A 179 9.20 11.80 11.58
CA GLU A 179 9.87 10.54 11.27
C GLU A 179 11.12 10.39 12.13
N ARG A 180 11.98 11.42 12.15
CA ARG A 180 13.20 11.40 12.97
C ARG A 180 12.92 11.22 14.47
N ARG A 181 11.86 11.85 14.99
CA ARG A 181 11.47 11.71 16.41
C ARG A 181 10.91 10.34 16.73
N TYR A 182 10.10 9.78 15.85
CA TYR A 182 9.61 8.41 15.97
C TYR A 182 10.77 7.42 16.01
N LEU A 183 11.70 7.49 15.05
CA LEU A 183 12.89 6.63 15.00
C LEU A 183 13.82 6.81 16.21
N ALA A 184 13.81 7.98 16.85
CA ALA A 184 14.52 8.25 18.10
C ALA A 184 13.75 7.76 19.35
N GLY A 185 12.61 7.07 19.20
CA GLY A 185 11.78 6.53 20.28
C GLY A 185 10.99 7.59 21.06
N ARG A 186 10.88 8.83 20.56
CA ARG A 186 10.25 9.94 21.30
C ARG A 186 8.74 9.83 21.45
N TYR A 187 8.11 8.98 20.64
CA TYR A 187 6.66 8.72 20.68
C TYR A 187 6.31 7.32 21.20
N GLY A 188 7.29 6.52 21.62
CA GLY A 188 7.08 5.10 21.88
C GLY A 188 6.85 4.32 20.57
N ALA A 189 6.17 3.18 20.66
CA ALA A 189 5.78 2.33 19.53
C ALA A 189 6.91 1.89 18.58
N VAL A 190 8.17 1.98 19.03
CA VAL A 190 9.33 1.43 18.33
C VAL A 190 9.75 0.10 18.96
N PRO A 191 10.32 -0.85 18.20
CA PRO A 191 10.80 -2.10 18.76
C PRO A 191 11.87 -1.87 19.84
N VAL A 192 11.66 -2.43 21.04
CA VAL A 192 12.70 -2.49 22.06
C VAL A 192 13.69 -3.59 21.69
N MET A 193 14.76 -3.22 20.98
CA MET A 193 15.91 -4.10 20.81
C MET A 193 16.72 -4.11 22.10
N VAL A 194 16.28 -4.88 23.10
CA VAL A 194 17.14 -5.21 24.24
C VAL A 194 18.34 -6.00 23.68
N GLU A 195 19.54 -5.79 24.21
CA GLU A 195 20.84 -6.44 23.87
C GLU A 195 20.86 -7.99 24.01
N VAL A 196 19.74 -8.68 23.83
CA VAL A 196 19.56 -10.13 23.87
C VAL A 196 20.48 -10.87 22.87
N LEU A 197 21.01 -10.18 21.87
CA LEU A 197 21.91 -10.77 20.88
C LEU A 197 23.39 -10.77 21.27
N GLN A 198 23.81 -10.13 22.38
CA GLN A 198 25.23 -10.09 22.78
C GLN A 198 25.60 -11.09 23.88
N ASP A 199 24.64 -11.74 24.54
CA ASP A 199 24.90 -12.51 25.78
C ASP A 199 25.07 -14.04 25.57
N ARG A 200 25.30 -14.49 24.33
CA ARG A 200 25.54 -15.92 24.02
C ARG A 200 26.95 -16.27 23.56
N ALA A 201 27.88 -15.31 23.55
CA ALA A 201 29.27 -15.55 23.15
C ALA A 201 30.27 -15.65 24.32
N ALA A 202 29.82 -15.53 25.59
CA ALA A 202 30.71 -15.48 26.76
C ALA A 202 30.57 -16.69 27.74
N THR A 203 30.10 -17.84 27.26
CA THR A 203 30.12 -19.07 28.06
C THR A 203 30.48 -20.27 27.18
N SER A 204 31.79 -20.43 26.90
CA SER A 204 32.43 -21.68 26.51
C SER A 204 33.89 -21.64 26.93
#